data_AF-A0A355KF50-F1
#
_entry.id   AF-A0A355KF50-F1
#
_cell.length_a   1.000
_cell.length_b   1.000
_cell.length_c   1.000
_cell.angle_alpha   90.00
_cell.angle_beta   90.00
_cell.angle_gamma   90.00
#
_symmetry.space_group_name_H-M   'P 1'
#
loop_
_entity.id
_entity.type
_entity.pdbx_description
1 polymer ?
#
loop_
_entity_poly.entity_id
_entity_poly.type
_entity_poly.pdbx_seq_one_letter_code
_entity_poly.pdbx_strand_id
1 'polypeptide(L)'
;GIAAGLFTIDDLMDLPIVGDEFRAVKLEYAHLSDRMVSYEAVRRLIGLWVNDLTAETGRRAKQYAPQSAAEVRAMDVPLVAFSEELESRQRALRAFLYERMYKHYTVNRMRSKAKRMLAELFQIFLSEPDTLPSPWRQDASQANEARRARIVCDYIAGMTDSYAIEEHRRLYHPDVLR
;
A
#
# COMPACT_ATOMS: atom_id res chain seq x y z
N GLY A 1 3.46 8.88 -7.31
CA GLY A 1 4.70 9.66 -7.44
C GLY A 1 4.52 10.79 -8.43
N ILE A 2 4.58 10.48 -9.73
CA ILE A 2 4.48 11.45 -10.84
C ILE A 2 3.23 12.34 -10.74
N ALA A 3 2.02 11.73 -10.70
CA ALA A 3 0.77 12.49 -10.63
C ALA A 3 0.62 13.34 -9.36
N ALA A 4 1.35 12.98 -8.28
CA ALA A 4 1.36 13.72 -7.02
C ALA A 4 2.52 14.74 -6.95
N GLY A 5 3.29 14.91 -8.03
CA GLY A 5 4.41 15.85 -8.12
C GLY A 5 5.61 15.50 -7.23
N LEU A 6 5.75 14.25 -6.78
CA LEU A 6 6.82 13.85 -5.84
C LEU A 6 8.16 13.63 -6.54
N PHE A 7 8.13 13.28 -7.83
CA PHE A 7 9.27 13.10 -8.72
C PHE A 7 8.79 13.22 -10.16
N THR A 8 9.70 13.53 -11.08
CA THR A 8 9.38 13.71 -12.51
C THR A 8 9.58 12.41 -13.29
N ILE A 9 9.24 12.43 -14.58
CA ILE A 9 9.59 11.33 -15.50
C ILE A 9 11.12 11.23 -15.67
N ASP A 10 11.82 12.36 -15.68
CA ASP A 10 13.27 12.39 -15.87
C ASP A 10 14.00 11.71 -14.72
N ASP A 11 13.48 11.82 -13.49
CA ASP A 11 13.98 11.09 -12.32
C ASP A 11 13.93 9.55 -12.49
N LEU A 12 13.15 9.03 -13.44
CA LEU A 12 12.98 7.58 -13.70
C LEU A 12 13.87 7.03 -14.82
N MET A 13 14.51 7.90 -15.61
CA MET A 13 15.18 7.53 -16.87
C MET A 13 16.37 6.57 -16.70
N ASP A 14 17.02 6.65 -15.54
CA ASP A 14 18.19 5.84 -15.19
C ASP A 14 17.82 4.51 -14.52
N LEU A 15 16.54 4.28 -14.22
CA LEU A 15 16.11 3.04 -13.58
C LEU A 15 16.06 1.89 -14.59
N PRO A 16 16.67 0.73 -14.31
CA PRO A 16 16.59 -0.45 -15.19
C PRO A 16 15.14 -0.86 -15.45
N ILE A 17 14.82 -1.27 -16.68
CA ILE A 17 13.46 -1.59 -17.18
C ILE A 17 12.56 -0.36 -17.23
N VAL A 18 12.42 0.38 -16.12
CA VAL A 18 11.51 1.53 -16.03
C VAL A 18 11.94 2.63 -16.99
N GLY A 19 13.18 3.09 -16.89
CA GLY A 19 13.73 4.09 -17.78
C GLY A 19 13.73 3.62 -19.24
N ASP A 20 13.94 2.33 -19.48
CA ASP A 20 13.88 1.75 -20.83
C ASP A 20 12.48 1.90 -21.44
N GLU A 21 11.43 1.54 -20.70
CA GLU A 21 10.04 1.69 -21.15
C GLU A 21 9.65 3.15 -21.32
N PHE A 22 10.03 4.05 -20.40
CA PHE A 22 9.74 5.48 -20.54
C PHE A 22 10.45 6.10 -21.75
N ARG A 23 11.72 5.72 -22.01
CA ARG A 23 12.46 6.14 -23.21
C ARG A 23 11.81 5.60 -24.49
N ALA A 24 11.43 4.32 -24.50
CA ALA A 24 10.79 3.69 -25.65
C ALA A 24 9.46 4.38 -26.01
N VAL A 25 8.62 4.66 -25.01
CA VAL A 25 7.34 5.36 -25.21
C VAL A 25 7.54 6.78 -25.72
N LYS A 26 8.51 7.53 -25.16
CA LYS A 26 8.83 8.88 -25.65
C LYS A 26 9.35 8.88 -27.09
N LEU A 27 10.11 7.85 -27.48
CA LEU A 27 10.62 7.70 -28.85
C LEU A 27 9.51 7.35 -29.84
N GLU A 28 8.67 6.36 -29.49
CA GLU A 28 7.59 5.86 -30.35
C GLU A 28 6.45 6.88 -30.48
N TYR A 29 6.17 7.64 -29.42
CA TYR A 29 5.07 8.60 -29.37
C TYR A 29 5.54 10.00 -28.92
N ALA A 30 6.41 10.61 -29.72
CA ALA A 30 7.02 11.91 -29.43
C ALA A 30 6.01 13.07 -29.23
N HIS A 31 4.76 12.92 -29.67
CA HIS A 31 3.70 13.94 -29.56
C HIS A 31 2.86 13.84 -28.28
N LEU A 32 3.06 12.78 -27.46
CA LEU A 32 2.27 12.59 -26.25
C LEU A 32 2.71 13.54 -25.13
N SER A 33 1.73 13.97 -24.32
CA SER A 33 2.03 14.65 -23.06
C SER A 33 2.67 13.69 -22.06
N ASP A 34 3.44 14.23 -21.11
CA ASP A 34 4.07 13.43 -20.04
C ASP A 34 3.06 12.57 -19.26
N ARG A 35 1.83 13.05 -19.10
CA ARG A 35 0.75 12.26 -18.48
C ARG A 35 0.40 11.02 -19.30
N MET A 36 0.29 11.16 -20.62
CA MET A 36 0.00 10.04 -21.53
C MET A 36 1.19 9.09 -21.64
N VAL A 37 2.42 9.63 -21.70
CA VAL A 37 3.65 8.84 -21.61
C VAL A 37 3.66 7.99 -20.34
N SER A 38 3.31 8.60 -19.20
CA SER A 38 3.25 7.88 -17.91
C SER A 38 2.25 6.73 -17.94
N TYR A 39 1.04 6.94 -18.49
CA TYR A 39 0.04 5.88 -18.58
C TYR A 39 0.49 4.74 -19.49
N GLU A 40 1.06 5.05 -20.64
CA GLU A 40 1.53 4.04 -21.59
C GLU A 40 2.74 3.27 -21.05
N ALA A 41 3.73 3.95 -20.46
CA ALA A 41 4.88 3.29 -19.86
C ALA A 41 4.47 2.39 -18.69
N VAL A 42 3.56 2.85 -17.82
CA VAL A 42 3.02 2.02 -16.73
C VAL A 42 2.28 0.79 -17.28
N ARG A 43 1.50 0.95 -18.35
CA ARG A 43 0.81 -0.18 -19.01
C ARG A 43 1.81 -1.22 -19.53
N ARG A 44 2.89 -0.79 -20.19
CA ARG A 44 3.96 -1.69 -20.69
C ARG A 44 4.67 -2.41 -19.55
N LEU A 45 5.02 -1.69 -18.48
CA LEU A 45 5.65 -2.26 -17.29
C LEU A 45 4.78 -3.33 -16.63
N ILE A 46 3.46 -3.08 -16.49
CA ILE A 46 2.52 -4.08 -15.99
C ILE A 46 2.52 -5.32 -16.90
N GLY A 47 2.51 -5.12 -18.22
CA GLY A 47 2.60 -6.22 -19.19
C GLY A 47 3.87 -7.06 -19.02
N LEU A 48 5.03 -6.43 -18.88
CA LEU A 48 6.31 -7.11 -18.61
C LEU A 48 6.24 -7.94 -17.32
N TRP A 49 5.72 -7.36 -16.24
CA TRP A 49 5.61 -8.06 -14.96
C TRP A 49 4.63 -9.22 -15.02
N VAL A 50 3.47 -9.07 -15.64
CA VAL A 50 2.48 -10.17 -15.79
C VAL A 50 3.06 -11.31 -16.63
N ASN A 51 3.73 -11.00 -17.73
CA ASN A 51 4.35 -12.00 -18.60
C ASN A 51 5.46 -12.77 -17.86
N ASP A 52 6.34 -12.08 -17.14
CA ASP A 52 7.37 -12.72 -16.33
C ASP A 52 6.77 -13.60 -15.22
N LEU A 53 5.82 -13.07 -14.44
CA LEU A 53 5.17 -13.79 -13.35
C LEU A 53 4.53 -15.09 -13.82
N THR A 54 3.81 -15.04 -14.94
CA THR A 54 3.13 -16.21 -15.50
C THR A 54 4.13 -17.23 -16.06
N ALA A 55 5.17 -16.78 -16.75
CA ALA A 55 6.23 -17.65 -17.26
C ALA A 55 7.03 -18.33 -16.13
N GLU A 56 7.45 -17.56 -15.12
CA GLU A 56 8.15 -18.06 -13.94
C GLU A 56 7.29 -19.05 -13.16
N THR A 57 6.04 -18.69 -12.87
CA THR A 57 5.09 -19.56 -12.17
C THR A 57 4.89 -20.86 -12.94
N GLY A 58 4.75 -20.79 -14.27
CA GLY A 58 4.64 -21.97 -15.13
C GLY A 58 5.88 -22.88 -15.08
N ARG A 59 7.07 -22.29 -15.02
CA ARG A 59 8.32 -23.05 -14.85
C ARG A 59 8.40 -23.71 -13.48
N ARG A 60 8.12 -22.98 -12.41
CA ARG A 60 8.10 -23.49 -11.03
C ARG A 60 7.07 -24.60 -10.86
N ALA A 61 5.87 -24.45 -11.42
CA ALA A 61 4.84 -25.48 -11.39
C ALA A 61 5.29 -26.77 -12.07
N LYS A 62 6.00 -26.69 -13.20
CA LYS A 62 6.58 -27.86 -13.86
C LYS A 62 7.73 -28.48 -13.07
N GLN A 63 8.58 -27.65 -12.46
CA GLN A 63 9.75 -28.08 -11.70
C GLN A 63 9.36 -28.79 -10.39
N TYR A 64 8.47 -28.19 -9.61
CA TYR A 64 8.07 -28.71 -8.30
C TYR A 64 6.89 -29.69 -8.39
N ALA A 65 6.11 -29.63 -9.47
CA ALA A 65 4.99 -30.52 -9.77
C ALA A 65 4.05 -30.83 -8.57
N PRO A 66 3.58 -29.81 -7.81
CA PRO A 66 2.66 -30.07 -6.70
C PRO A 66 1.34 -30.61 -7.24
N GLN A 67 0.81 -31.67 -6.60
CA GLN A 67 -0.42 -32.34 -7.01
C GLN A 67 -1.65 -31.81 -6.25
N SER A 68 -1.44 -30.97 -5.23
CA SER A 68 -2.52 -30.45 -4.40
C SER A 68 -2.21 -29.06 -3.82
N ALA A 69 -3.26 -28.32 -3.45
CA ALA A 69 -3.09 -27.06 -2.72
C ALA A 69 -2.47 -27.26 -1.32
N ALA A 70 -2.53 -28.47 -0.76
CA ALA A 70 -1.84 -28.80 0.48
C ALA A 70 -0.32 -28.85 0.24
N GLU A 71 0.12 -29.51 -0.84
CA GLU A 71 1.53 -29.55 -1.23
C GLU A 71 2.07 -28.16 -1.55
N VAL A 72 1.33 -27.32 -2.28
CA VAL A 72 1.76 -25.92 -2.52
C VAL A 72 2.00 -25.16 -1.22
N ARG A 73 1.17 -25.36 -0.19
CA ARG A 73 1.33 -24.73 1.12
C ARG A 73 2.48 -25.31 1.94
N ALA A 74 2.87 -26.55 1.67
CA ALA A 74 3.96 -27.23 2.36
C ALA A 74 5.34 -26.99 1.69
N MET A 75 5.39 -26.28 0.55
CA MET A 75 6.66 -25.96 -0.13
C MET A 75 7.48 -24.95 0.67
N ASP A 76 8.81 -25.12 0.66
CA ASP A 76 9.77 -24.18 1.27
C ASP A 76 9.92 -22.88 0.46
N VAL A 77 9.44 -22.86 -0.78
CA VAL A 77 9.56 -21.73 -1.70
C VAL A 77 8.20 -21.36 -2.31
N PRO A 78 7.97 -20.06 -2.61
CA PRO A 78 6.75 -19.65 -3.29
C PRO A 78 6.64 -20.25 -4.70
N LEU A 79 5.48 -20.84 -5.00
CA LEU A 79 5.17 -21.31 -6.35
C LEU A 79 4.97 -20.13 -7.32
N VAL A 80 4.33 -19.05 -6.86
CA VAL A 80 4.09 -17.83 -7.63
C VAL A 80 5.16 -16.81 -7.25
N ALA A 81 6.01 -16.44 -8.19
CA ALA A 81 7.07 -15.46 -8.01
C ALA A 81 7.47 -14.85 -9.35
N PHE A 82 8.15 -13.71 -9.29
CA PHE A 82 8.91 -13.20 -10.45
C PHE A 82 10.19 -14.01 -10.65
N SER A 83 10.73 -13.95 -11.86
CA SER A 83 12.06 -14.47 -12.13
C SER A 83 13.12 -13.73 -11.33
N GLU A 84 14.24 -14.40 -11.05
CA GLU A 84 15.38 -13.77 -10.38
C GLU A 84 15.91 -12.56 -11.17
N GLU A 85 15.86 -12.63 -12.49
CA GLU A 85 16.26 -11.53 -13.37
C GLU A 85 15.35 -10.31 -13.15
N LEU A 86 14.03 -10.47 -13.22
CA LEU A 86 13.11 -9.36 -13.02
C LEU A 86 13.17 -8.83 -11.59
N GLU A 87 13.26 -9.71 -10.59
CA GLU A 87 13.39 -9.32 -9.19
C GLU A 87 14.66 -8.50 -8.94
N SER A 88 15.78 -8.88 -9.56
CA SER A 88 17.03 -8.13 -9.48
C SER A 88 16.88 -6.69 -9.99
N ARG A 89 16.18 -6.51 -11.11
CA ARG A 89 15.96 -5.21 -11.75
C ARG A 89 14.91 -4.37 -11.00
N GLN A 90 13.88 -5.00 -10.42
CA GLN A 90 12.88 -4.32 -9.58
C GLN A 90 13.47 -3.71 -8.31
N ARG A 91 14.60 -4.23 -7.79
CA ARG A 91 15.25 -3.67 -6.58
C ARG A 91 15.56 -2.18 -6.74
N ALA A 92 16.02 -1.75 -7.92
CA ALA A 92 16.31 -0.35 -8.21
C ALA A 92 15.05 0.52 -8.12
N LEU A 93 13.93 0.08 -8.72
CA LEU A 93 12.65 0.78 -8.63
C LEU A 93 12.14 0.86 -7.18
N ARG A 94 12.23 -0.24 -6.42
CA ARG A 94 11.80 -0.25 -5.01
C ARG A 94 12.63 0.74 -4.17
N ALA A 95 13.95 0.74 -4.34
CA ALA A 95 14.84 1.68 -3.66
C ALA A 95 14.52 3.13 -4.01
N PHE A 96 14.31 3.41 -5.31
CA PHE A 96 13.90 4.73 -5.78
C PHE A 96 12.58 5.19 -5.15
N LEU A 97 11.53 4.35 -5.19
CA LEU A 97 10.23 4.70 -4.61
C LEU A 97 10.32 4.89 -3.10
N TYR A 98 11.15 4.09 -2.41
CA TYR A 98 11.40 4.24 -0.99
C TYR A 98 11.95 5.63 -0.65
N GLU A 99 12.98 6.07 -1.37
CA GLU A 99 13.63 7.34 -1.11
C GLU A 99 12.78 8.53 -1.59
N ARG A 100 12.25 8.47 -2.81
CA ARG A 100 11.62 9.61 -3.47
C ARG A 100 10.13 9.74 -3.16
N MET A 101 9.45 8.66 -2.79
CA MET A 101 8.02 8.66 -2.47
C MET A 101 7.77 8.50 -0.98
N TYR A 102 8.19 7.37 -0.40
CA TYR A 102 7.79 7.01 0.95
C TYR A 102 8.47 7.85 2.03
N LYS A 103 9.71 8.29 1.80
CA LYS A 103 10.44 9.21 2.68
C LYS A 103 10.19 10.69 2.40
N HIS A 104 9.40 11.01 1.38
CA HIS A 104 9.11 12.41 1.05
C HIS A 104 8.46 13.13 2.24
N TYR A 105 8.90 14.35 2.55
CA TYR A 105 8.52 15.04 3.79
C TYR A 105 7.01 15.25 3.94
N THR A 106 6.29 15.47 2.83
CA THR A 106 4.82 15.61 2.84
C THR A 106 4.13 14.30 3.22
N VAL A 107 4.61 13.16 2.70
CA VAL A 107 4.11 11.82 3.02
C VAL A 107 4.42 11.48 4.48
N ASN A 108 5.64 11.74 4.93
CA ASN A 108 6.04 11.56 6.33
C ASN A 108 5.22 12.42 7.29
N ARG A 109 4.94 13.68 6.94
CA ARG A 109 4.09 14.57 7.73
C ARG A 109 2.68 14.03 7.86
N MET A 110 2.07 13.55 6.77
CA MET A 110 0.74 12.95 6.80
C MET A 110 0.72 11.66 7.62
N ARG A 111 1.71 10.78 7.44
CA ARG A 111 1.86 9.56 8.24
C ARG A 111 1.98 9.86 9.74
N SER A 112 2.76 10.88 10.11
CA SER A 112 2.92 11.31 11.50
C SER A 112 1.62 11.85 12.10
N LYS A 113 0.82 12.60 11.32
CA LYS A 113 -0.52 13.05 11.76
C LYS A 113 -1.47 11.87 11.95
N ALA A 114 -1.56 10.97 10.97
CA ALA A 114 -2.43 9.79 11.05
C ALA A 114 -2.06 8.89 12.25
N LYS A 115 -0.76 8.66 12.51
CA LYS A 115 -0.30 7.89 13.67
C LYS A 115 -0.79 8.48 15.00
N ARG A 116 -0.70 9.81 15.16
CA ARG A 116 -1.16 10.50 16.38
C ARG A 116 -2.67 10.38 16.55
N MET A 117 -3.42 10.68 15.49
CA MET A 117 -4.87 10.55 15.47
C MET A 117 -5.33 9.14 15.84
N LEU A 118 -4.74 8.10 15.25
CA LEU A 118 -5.09 6.71 15.57
C LEU A 118 -4.72 6.33 17.00
N ALA A 119 -3.59 6.81 17.52
CA ALA A 119 -3.21 6.59 18.92
C ALA A 119 -4.20 7.27 19.88
N GLU A 120 -4.58 8.52 19.60
CA GLU A 120 -5.55 9.29 20.37
C GLU A 120 -6.94 8.64 20.34
N LEU A 121 -7.43 8.21 19.16
CA LEU A 121 -8.67 7.44 19.03
C LEU A 121 -8.61 6.12 19.81
N PHE A 122 -7.52 5.38 19.69
CA PHE A 122 -7.37 4.12 20.41
C PHE A 122 -7.39 4.32 21.92
N GLN A 123 -6.68 5.33 22.42
CA GLN A 123 -6.61 5.63 23.85
C GLN A 123 -7.98 6.00 24.41
N ILE A 124 -8.69 6.95 23.78
CA ILE A 124 -9.98 7.41 24.31
C ILE A 124 -11.02 6.29 24.34
N PHE A 125 -11.12 5.47 23.28
CA PHE A 125 -12.08 4.36 23.27
C PHE A 125 -11.71 3.23 24.23
N LEU A 126 -10.42 3.03 24.54
CA LEU A 126 -9.99 2.02 25.50
C LEU A 126 -10.27 2.46 26.94
N SER A 127 -9.92 3.70 27.29
CA SER A 127 -10.10 4.26 28.63
C SER A 127 -11.55 4.60 28.93
N GLU A 128 -12.28 5.09 27.93
CA GLU A 128 -13.65 5.57 28.04
C GLU A 128 -14.54 4.86 27.00
N PRO A 129 -14.85 3.55 27.19
CA PRO A 129 -15.60 2.76 26.22
C PRO A 129 -17.01 3.33 25.92
N ASP A 130 -17.55 4.16 26.80
CA ASP A 130 -18.85 4.82 26.60
C ASP A 130 -18.83 5.87 25.48
N THR A 131 -17.64 6.31 25.05
CA THR A 131 -17.44 7.19 23.89
C THR A 131 -17.51 6.45 22.56
N LEU A 132 -17.47 5.11 22.56
CA LEU A 132 -17.72 4.32 21.35
C LEU A 132 -19.19 4.44 20.91
N PRO A 133 -19.48 4.38 19.61
CA PRO A 133 -20.85 4.23 19.14
C PRO A 133 -21.38 2.82 19.44
N SER A 134 -22.71 2.69 19.55
CA SER A 134 -23.37 1.38 19.49
C SER A 134 -23.22 0.77 18.09
N PRO A 135 -23.06 -0.57 17.97
CA PRO A 135 -23.10 -1.57 19.04
C PRO A 135 -21.79 -1.74 19.82
N TRP A 136 -20.65 -1.26 19.31
CA TRP A 136 -19.31 -1.50 19.86
C TRP A 136 -19.15 -1.16 21.34
N ARG A 137 -19.79 -0.06 21.79
CA ARG A 137 -19.84 0.31 23.22
C ARG A 137 -20.36 -0.82 24.11
N GLN A 138 -21.41 -1.52 23.71
CA GLN A 138 -22.05 -2.54 24.56
C GLN A 138 -21.08 -3.69 24.84
N ASP A 139 -20.38 -4.14 23.80
CA ASP A 139 -19.38 -5.21 23.91
C ASP A 139 -18.13 -4.73 24.66
N ALA A 140 -17.68 -3.49 24.39
CA ALA A 140 -16.48 -2.92 24.99
C ALA A 140 -16.60 -2.66 26.50
N SER A 141 -17.77 -2.20 26.96
CA SER A 141 -18.01 -1.90 28.38
C SER A 141 -18.12 -3.17 29.24
N GLN A 142 -18.52 -4.30 28.65
CA GLN A 142 -18.60 -5.60 29.36
C GLN A 142 -17.30 -6.43 29.25
N ALA A 143 -16.41 -6.06 28.34
CA ALA A 143 -15.17 -6.78 28.09
C ALA A 143 -14.07 -6.46 29.12
N ASN A 144 -13.21 -7.45 29.36
CA ASN A 144 -11.90 -7.21 29.98
C ASN A 144 -11.01 -6.36 29.06
N GLU A 145 -9.91 -5.84 29.59
CA GLU A 145 -9.04 -4.90 28.88
C GLU A 145 -8.51 -5.45 27.54
N ALA A 146 -8.03 -6.70 27.52
CA ALA A 146 -7.49 -7.31 26.29
C ALA A 146 -8.56 -7.45 25.20
N ARG A 147 -9.78 -7.88 25.57
CA ARG A 147 -10.90 -8.00 24.63
C ARG A 147 -11.42 -6.64 24.20
N ARG A 148 -11.46 -5.66 25.09
CA ARG A 148 -11.80 -4.27 24.78
C ARG A 148 -10.82 -3.67 23.78
N ALA A 149 -9.52 -3.83 24.00
CA ALA A 149 -8.49 -3.38 23.06
C ALA A 149 -8.68 -3.98 21.65
N ARG A 150 -9.05 -5.25 21.56
CA ARG A 150 -9.39 -5.88 20.27
C ARG A 150 -10.61 -5.24 19.62
N ILE A 151 -11.69 -5.04 20.38
CA ILE A 151 -12.91 -4.39 19.90
C ILE A 151 -12.61 -2.98 19.37
N VAL A 152 -11.81 -2.19 20.10
CA VAL A 152 -11.39 -0.85 19.66
C VAL A 152 -10.57 -0.92 18.38
N CYS A 153 -9.61 -1.86 18.28
CA CYS A 153 -8.85 -2.08 17.05
C CYS A 153 -9.76 -2.41 15.86
N ASP A 154 -10.74 -3.29 16.05
CA ASP A 154 -11.66 -3.70 14.98
C ASP A 154 -12.55 -2.53 14.54
N TYR A 155 -13.04 -1.73 15.49
CA TYR A 155 -13.81 -0.52 15.20
C TYR A 155 -12.98 0.51 14.41
N ILE A 156 -11.76 0.83 14.86
CA ILE A 156 -10.86 1.77 14.18
C ILE A 156 -10.46 1.26 12.80
N ALA A 157 -10.14 -0.04 12.66
CA ALA A 157 -9.78 -0.64 11.38
C ALA A 157 -10.96 -0.66 10.39
N GLY A 158 -12.20 -0.61 10.87
CA GLY A 158 -13.41 -0.48 10.06
C GLY A 158 -13.71 0.94 9.58
N MET A 159 -12.98 1.96 10.04
CA MET A 159 -13.20 3.34 9.64
C MET A 159 -12.60 3.62 8.25
N THR A 160 -13.25 4.51 7.48
CA THR A 160 -12.58 5.17 6.36
C THR A 160 -11.71 6.31 6.86
N ASP A 161 -10.68 6.71 6.10
CA ASP A 161 -9.81 7.84 6.45
C ASP A 161 -10.60 9.10 6.79
N SER A 162 -11.58 9.47 5.96
CA SER A 162 -12.43 10.64 6.19
C SER A 162 -13.25 10.51 7.47
N TYR A 163 -13.75 9.31 7.78
CA TYR A 163 -14.50 9.07 9.02
C TYR A 163 -13.58 9.16 10.24
N ALA A 164 -12.40 8.54 10.21
CA ALA A 164 -11.44 8.60 11.32
C ALA A 164 -11.01 10.04 11.64
N ILE A 165 -10.79 10.87 10.60
CA ILE A 165 -10.47 12.29 10.76
C ILE A 165 -11.62 13.05 11.42
N GLU A 166 -12.84 12.81 10.95
CA GLU A 166 -14.03 13.49 11.46
C GLU A 166 -14.37 13.03 12.89
N GLU A 167 -14.24 11.75 13.18
CA GLU A 167 -14.49 11.19 14.51
C GLU A 167 -13.46 11.69 15.53
N HIS A 168 -12.18 11.71 15.15
CA HIS A 168 -11.14 12.34 15.95
C HIS A 168 -11.45 13.81 16.22
N ARG A 169 -11.89 14.53 15.19
CA ARG A 169 -12.27 15.94 15.35
C ARG A 169 -13.42 16.13 16.34
N ARG A 170 -14.46 15.30 16.30
CA ARG A 170 -15.59 15.37 17.24
C ARG A 170 -15.20 15.11 18.68
N LEU A 171 -14.26 14.17 18.89
CA LEU A 171 -13.82 13.78 20.23
C LEU A 171 -12.84 14.78 20.86
N TYR A 172 -12.02 15.46 20.04
CA TYR A 172 -10.91 16.29 20.52
C TYR A 172 -11.09 17.80 20.28
N HIS A 173 -12.10 18.23 19.50
CA HIS A 173 -12.36 19.65 19.25
C HIS A 173 -13.76 20.07 19.76
N PRO A 174 -13.83 20.84 20.87
CA PRO A 174 -15.09 21.29 21.48
C PRO A 174 -15.96 22.15 20.55
N ASP A 175 -15.34 22.81 19.57
CA ASP A 175 -16.04 23.67 18.60
C ASP A 175 -16.86 22.85 17.59
N VAL A 176 -16.72 21.52 17.62
CA VAL A 176 -17.45 20.55 16.80
C VAL A 176 -18.46 19.81 17.69
N LEU A 177 -19.20 20.58 18.49
CA LEU A 177 -20.44 20.10 19.09
C LEU A 177 -21.51 20.13 18.00
N ARG A 178 -22.22 19.00 17.83
CA ARG A 178 -23.45 18.97 17.02
C ARG A 178 -24.52 19.87 17.63
#